data_AF-A0A923YVE5-F1
#
_entry.id   AF-A0A923YVE5-F1
#
_cell.length_a   1.000
_cell.length_b   1.000
_cell.length_c   1.000
_cell.angle_alpha   90.00
_cell.angle_beta   90.00
_cell.angle_gamma   90.00
#
_symmetry.space_group_name_H-M   'P 1'
#
loop_
_entity.id
_entity.type
_entity.pdbx_description
1 polymer ?
#
loop_
_entity_poly.entity_id
_entity_poly.type
_entity_poly.pdbx_seq_one_letter_code
_entity_poly.pdbx_strand_id
1 'polypeptide(L)'
;MHGEDAGRATAFNGRCWARALLNRELERALADYDAAVAVAPRNAWALYLRGIALARAGKADAAAADRKAALAINPGVAKRAARFGLDG
;
A
#
# COMPACT_ATOMS: atom_id res chain seq x y z
N MET A 1 -6.83 15.02 40.42
CA MET A 1 -6.12 13.86 39.85
C MET A 1 -6.69 13.64 38.46
N HIS A 2 -6.06 13.84 37.30
CA HIS A 2 -4.77 14.34 36.82
C HIS A 2 -5.15 15.17 35.56
N GLY A 3 -4.56 16.30 35.18
CA GLY A 3 -3.17 16.69 35.36
C GLY A 3 -2.29 16.42 34.15
N GLU A 4 -2.81 16.12 32.94
CA GLU A 4 -1.99 15.94 31.72
C GLU A 4 -2.68 16.37 30.39
N ASP A 5 -3.67 17.26 30.41
CA ASP A 5 -4.32 17.80 29.20
C ASP A 5 -3.61 19.04 28.59
N ALA A 6 -2.38 19.33 29.00
CA ALA A 6 -1.70 20.58 28.66
C ALA A 6 -0.41 20.44 27.80
N GLY A 7 -0.06 19.25 27.30
CA GLY A 7 1.23 19.06 26.63
C GLY A 7 1.32 18.03 25.49
N ARG A 8 0.24 17.31 25.15
CA ARG A 8 0.28 16.25 24.13
C ARG A 8 -0.50 16.53 22.84
N ALA A 9 -1.25 17.64 22.78
CA ALA A 9 -2.20 17.91 21.71
C ALA A 9 -1.67 18.77 20.55
N THR A 10 -0.50 19.41 20.66
CA THR A 10 -0.07 20.43 19.67
C THR A 10 0.81 19.89 18.53
N ALA A 11 0.97 18.56 18.41
CA ALA A 11 1.76 17.96 17.34
C ALA A 11 1.20 16.61 16.85
N PHE A 12 -0.13 16.47 16.76
CA PHE A 12 -0.70 15.54 15.76
C PHE A 12 -0.51 16.17 14.37
N ASN A 13 0.75 16.17 13.98
CA ASN A 13 1.33 16.51 12.69
C ASN A 13 0.36 16.01 11.60
N GLY A 14 -0.06 16.83 10.64
CA GLY A 14 -1.02 16.43 9.59
C GLY A 14 -0.63 15.14 8.86
N ARG A 15 0.65 14.74 8.96
CA ARG A 15 1.20 13.44 8.56
C ARG A 15 0.70 12.25 9.38
N CYS A 16 0.46 12.36 10.69
CA CYS A 16 -0.03 11.25 11.52
C CYS A 16 -1.49 10.91 11.20
N TRP A 17 -2.36 11.91 11.02
CA TRP A 17 -3.74 11.68 10.62
C TRP A 17 -3.85 11.21 9.17
N ALA A 18 -3.06 11.80 8.26
CA ALA A 18 -2.96 11.32 6.88
C ALA A 18 -2.35 9.92 6.78
N ARG A 19 -1.32 9.59 7.57
CA ARG A 19 -0.77 8.22 7.65
C ARG A 19 -1.75 7.26 8.28
N ALA A 20 -2.51 7.67 9.29
CA ALA A 20 -3.53 6.80 9.89
C ALA A 20 -4.65 6.48 8.87
N LEU A 21 -5.10 7.47 8.10
CA LEU A 21 -6.05 7.29 7.00
C LEU A 21 -5.45 6.46 5.86
N LEU A 22 -4.23 6.79 5.42
CA LEU A 22 -3.49 6.01 4.42
C LEU A 22 -3.27 4.58 4.88
N ASN A 23 -2.91 4.32 6.14
CA ASN A 23 -2.73 2.97 6.69
C ASN A 23 -4.06 2.22 6.80
N ARG A 24 -5.14 2.90 7.22
CA ARG A 24 -6.51 2.32 7.23
C ARG A 24 -6.99 1.94 5.84
N GLU A 25 -6.73 2.79 4.84
CA GLU A 25 -6.99 2.45 3.44
C GLU A 25 -6.00 1.40 2.94
N LEU A 26 -4.77 1.37 3.43
CA LEU A 26 -3.75 0.40 3.02
C LEU A 26 -4.10 -1.01 3.45
N GLU A 27 -4.56 -1.19 4.69
CA GLU A 27 -5.00 -2.49 5.20
C GLU A 27 -6.22 -3.00 4.43
N ARG A 28 -7.18 -2.11 4.11
CA ARG A 28 -8.33 -2.45 3.28
C ARG A 28 -7.92 -2.80 1.85
N ALA A 29 -7.09 -1.96 1.23
CA ALA A 29 -6.58 -2.21 -0.12
C ALA A 29 -5.79 -3.52 -0.20
N LEU A 30 -4.98 -3.83 0.82
CA LEU A 30 -4.29 -5.12 0.89
C LEU A 30 -5.27 -6.30 0.92
N ALA A 31 -6.36 -6.21 1.68
CA ALA A 31 -7.38 -7.26 1.71
C ALA A 31 -8.09 -7.39 0.35
N ASP A 32 -8.44 -6.28 -0.30
CA ASP A 32 -9.04 -6.27 -1.63
C ASP A 32 -8.10 -6.88 -2.69
N TYR A 33 -6.82 -6.52 -2.64
CA TYR A 33 -5.82 -7.08 -3.55
C TYR A 33 -5.54 -8.55 -3.27
N ASP A 34 -5.58 -8.99 -2.01
CA ASP A 34 -5.42 -10.40 -1.68
C ASP A 34 -6.57 -11.24 -2.23
N ALA A 35 -7.81 -10.77 -2.08
CA ALA A 35 -8.96 -11.39 -2.71
C ALA A 35 -8.85 -11.40 -4.25
N ALA A 36 -8.40 -10.30 -4.85
CA ALA A 36 -8.19 -10.23 -6.30
C ALA A 36 -7.13 -11.22 -6.80
N VAL A 37 -6.02 -11.39 -6.06
CA VAL A 37 -4.97 -12.36 -6.38
C VAL A 37 -5.44 -13.79 -6.12
N ALA A 38 -6.27 -14.04 -5.11
CA ALA A 38 -6.87 -15.35 -4.87
C ALA A 38 -7.79 -15.79 -6.02
N VAL A 39 -8.58 -14.87 -6.57
CA VAL A 39 -9.45 -15.14 -7.73
C VAL A 39 -8.65 -15.22 -9.03
N ALA A 40 -7.67 -14.33 -9.20
CA ALA A 40 -6.88 -14.22 -10.42
C ALA A 40 -5.37 -14.12 -10.10
N PRO A 41 -4.71 -15.26 -9.80
CA PRO A 41 -3.31 -15.27 -9.34
C PRO A 41 -2.32 -14.83 -10.41
N ARG A 42 -2.74 -14.78 -11.68
CA ARG A 42 -1.93 -14.30 -12.82
C ARG A 42 -2.33 -12.91 -13.29
N ASN A 43 -3.07 -12.14 -12.48
CA ASN A 43 -3.38 -10.76 -12.81
C ASN A 43 -2.19 -9.86 -12.45
N ALA A 44 -1.41 -9.50 -13.47
CA ALA A 44 -0.26 -8.61 -13.31
C ALA A 44 -0.61 -7.28 -12.61
N TRP A 45 -1.78 -6.71 -12.89
CA TRP A 45 -2.19 -5.44 -12.31
C TRP A 45 -2.48 -5.58 -10.80
N ALA A 46 -3.20 -6.62 -10.40
CA ALA A 46 -3.49 -6.89 -9.00
C ALA A 46 -2.20 -7.15 -8.20
N LEU A 47 -1.29 -7.95 -8.74
CA LEU A 47 0.02 -8.21 -8.13
C LEU A 47 0.86 -6.94 -8.00
N TYR A 48 0.92 -6.09 -9.03
CA TYR A 48 1.70 -4.85 -8.97
C TYR A 48 1.16 -3.87 -7.92
N LEU A 49 -0.17 -3.71 -7.86
CA LEU A 49 -0.85 -2.86 -6.88
C LEU A 49 -0.71 -3.40 -5.45
N ARG A 50 -0.85 -4.72 -5.26
CA ARG A 50 -0.56 -5.36 -3.96
C ARG A 50 0.88 -5.10 -3.54
N GLY A 51 1.83 -5.19 -4.47
CA GLY A 51 3.23 -4.88 -4.22
C GLY A 51 3.47 -3.44 -3.77
N ILE A 52 2.83 -2.45 -4.39
CA ILE A 52 2.90 -1.05 -3.92
C ILE A 52 2.31 -0.91 -2.52
N ALA A 53 1.17 -1.55 -2.25
CA ALA A 53 0.53 -1.50 -0.95
C ALA A 53 1.38 -2.17 0.14
N LEU A 54 1.99 -3.31 -0.16
CA LEU A 54 2.91 -4.03 0.73
C LEU A 54 4.15 -3.19 1.05
N ALA A 55 4.71 -2.49 0.05
CA ALA A 55 5.87 -1.61 0.25
C ALA A 55 5.53 -0.47 1.23
N ARG A 56 4.35 0.15 1.07
CA ARG A 56 3.84 1.17 2.00
C ARG A 56 3.55 0.63 3.39
N ALA A 57 3.24 -0.67 3.51
CA ALA A 57 3.00 -1.35 4.78
C ALA A 57 4.31 -1.81 5.46
N GLY A 58 5.47 -1.50 4.89
CA GLY A 58 6.78 -1.95 5.39
C GLY A 58 7.13 -3.39 5.04
N LYS A 59 6.30 -4.09 4.27
CA LYS A 59 6.52 -5.47 3.82
C LYS A 59 7.30 -5.50 2.51
N ALA A 60 8.52 -4.98 2.52
CA ALA A 60 9.34 -4.78 1.32
C ALA A 60 9.67 -6.08 0.57
N ASP A 61 9.90 -7.18 1.28
CA ASP A 61 10.22 -8.48 0.68
C ASP A 61 9.03 -9.04 -0.14
N ALA A 62 7.84 -9.09 0.48
CA ALA A 62 6.61 -9.49 -0.19
C ALA A 62 6.25 -8.55 -1.35
N ALA A 63 6.48 -7.24 -1.19
CA ALA A 63 6.28 -6.25 -2.25
C ALA A 63 7.16 -6.52 -3.48
N ALA A 64 8.44 -6.85 -3.26
CA ALA A 64 9.38 -7.15 -4.33
C ALA A 64 9.00 -8.43 -5.05
N ALA A 65 8.57 -9.47 -4.33
CA ALA A 65 8.08 -10.71 -4.91
C ALA A 65 6.86 -10.48 -5.83
N ASP A 66 5.87 -9.73 -5.35
CA ASP A 66 4.66 -9.40 -6.12
C ASP A 66 4.93 -8.53 -7.33
N ARG A 67 5.76 -7.49 -7.19
CA ARG A 67 6.16 -6.64 -8.33
C ARG A 67 6.93 -7.45 -9.36
N LYS A 68 7.82 -8.36 -8.94
CA LYS A 68 8.56 -9.25 -9.84
C LYS A 68 7.62 -10.20 -10.58
N ALA A 69 6.65 -10.81 -9.88
CA ALA A 69 5.64 -11.66 -10.50
C ALA A 69 4.78 -10.89 -11.51
N ALA A 70 4.35 -9.68 -11.15
CA ALA A 70 3.59 -8.80 -12.03
C ALA A 70 4.36 -8.45 -13.31
N LEU A 71 5.64 -8.07 -13.18
CA LEU A 71 6.51 -7.73 -14.30
C LEU A 71 6.80 -8.95 -15.19
N ALA A 72 6.91 -10.14 -14.60
CA ALA A 72 7.09 -11.38 -15.36
C ALA A 72 5.86 -11.73 -16.21
N ILE A 73 4.64 -11.39 -15.74
CA ILE A 73 3.41 -11.60 -16.48
C ILE A 73 3.18 -10.50 -17.52
N ASN A 74 3.36 -9.24 -17.12
CA ASN A 74 3.24 -8.09 -18.00
C ASN A 74 4.32 -7.04 -17.66
N PRO A 75 5.40 -6.94 -18.43
CA PRO A 75 6.45 -5.96 -18.17
C PRO A 75 5.97 -4.51 -18.34
N GLY A 76 4.87 -4.28 -19.07
CA GLY A 76 4.23 -2.97 -19.22
C GLY A 76 3.39 -2.54 -18.02
N VAL A 77 3.21 -3.40 -17.01
CA VAL A 77 2.38 -3.10 -15.84
C VAL A 77 2.89 -1.89 -15.04
N ALA A 78 4.21 -1.75 -14.90
CA ALA A 78 4.83 -0.62 -14.22
C ALA A 78 4.59 0.69 -14.98
N LYS A 79 4.77 0.68 -16.31
CA LYS A 79 4.49 1.85 -17.16
C LYS A 79 3.01 2.24 -17.10
N ARG A 80 2.12 1.25 -17.07
CA ARG A 80 0.68 1.48 -16.87
C ARG A 80 0.42 2.12 -15.51
N ALA A 81 1.05 1.64 -14.43
CA ALA A 81 0.91 2.20 -13.09
C ALA A 81 1.43 3.64 -12.98
N ALA A 82 2.57 3.93 -13.60
CA ALA A 82 3.12 5.28 -13.69
C ALA A 82 2.15 6.27 -14.36
N ARG A 83 1.38 5.83 -15.38
CA ARG A 83 0.34 6.66 -16.01
C ARG A 83 -0.78 7.06 -15.05
N PHE A 84 -1.02 6.29 -13.99
CA PHE A 84 -2.00 6.59 -12.94
C PHE A 84 -1.36 7.26 -11.71
N GLY A 85 -0.07 7.59 -11.74
CA GLY A 85 0.65 8.13 -10.58
C GLY A 85 0.85 7.11 -9.44
N LEU A 86 0.75 5.81 -9.76
CA LEU A 86 0.92 4.70 -8.83
C LEU A 86 2.37 4.17 -8.84
N ASP A 87 3.31 4.98 -9.32
CA ASP A 87 4.73 4.72 -9.20
C ASP A 87 5.18 5.06 -7.77
N GLY A 88 5.78 4.11 -7.08
CA GLY A 88 6.12 4.22 -5.66
C GLY A 88 7.42 3.51 -5.34
#